data_AF-D3BHA3-F1
#
_entry.id   AF-D3BHA3-F1
#
_cell.length_a   1.000
_cell.length_b   1.000
_cell.length_c   1.000
_cell.angle_alpha   90.00
_cell.angle_beta   90.00
_cell.angle_gamma   90.00
#
_symmetry.space_group_name_H-M   'P 1'
#
loop_
_entity.id
_entity.type
_entity.pdbx_description
1 polymer ?
#
loop_
_entity_poly.entity_id
_entity_poly.type
_entity_poly.pdbx_seq_one_letter_code
_entity_poly.pdbx_strand_id
1 'polypeptide(L)'
;MNSLTVLNNIEDRVVESINTAGKALNILSKSLDIKQTTPSIQEFKQLSDRYFNIVEKDVYKGLMEFVDSMTDVAPFDHSSYSNKCELDVSHNFTEIILLHLEEMEEILKEDIN
;
A
#
# COMPACT_ATOMS: atom_id res chain seq x y z
N MET A 1 -25.89 -5.18 -10.42
CA MET A 1 -24.53 -5.73 -10.61
C MET A 1 -24.50 -7.06 -9.86
N ASN A 2 -24.06 -8.17 -10.46
CA ASN A 2 -24.10 -9.50 -9.81
C ASN A 2 -22.88 -9.64 -8.88
N SER A 3 -23.06 -10.24 -7.70
CA SER A 3 -22.03 -10.38 -6.65
C SER A 3 -20.75 -11.08 -7.15
N LEU A 4 -20.86 -11.96 -8.16
CA LEU A 4 -19.69 -12.59 -8.81
C LEU A 4 -18.78 -11.58 -9.55
N THR A 5 -19.36 -10.55 -10.17
CA THR A 5 -18.58 -9.53 -10.88
C THR A 5 -17.81 -8.64 -9.90
N VAL A 6 -18.38 -8.40 -8.72
CA VAL A 6 -17.71 -7.64 -7.65
C VAL A 6 -16.50 -8.43 -7.14
N LEU A 7 -16.65 -9.74 -6.92
CA LEU A 7 -15.55 -10.60 -6.46
C LEU A 7 -14.39 -10.65 -7.46
N ASN A 8 -14.68 -10.81 -8.75
CA ASN A 8 -13.65 -10.82 -9.80
C ASN A 8 -12.89 -9.48 -9.86
N ASN A 9 -13.61 -8.36 -9.73
CA ASN A 9 -12.97 -7.04 -9.69
C ASN A 9 -12.05 -6.88 -8.46
N ILE A 10 -12.43 -7.46 -7.31
CA ILE A 10 -11.60 -7.46 -6.10
C ILE A 10 -10.34 -8.31 -6.34
N GLU A 11 -10.48 -9.48 -6.96
CA GLU A 11 -9.34 -10.35 -7.27
C GLU A 11 -8.30 -9.65 -8.15
N ASP A 12 -8.75 -8.96 -9.21
CA ASP A 12 -7.87 -8.16 -10.07
C ASP A 12 -7.12 -7.09 -9.28
N ARG A 13 -7.78 -6.47 -8.30
CA ARG A 13 -7.19 -5.43 -7.43
C ARG A 13 -6.21 -6.00 -6.42
N VAL A 14 -6.45 -7.19 -5.91
CA VAL A 14 -5.48 -7.93 -5.07
C VAL A 14 -4.21 -8.19 -5.89
N VAL A 15 -4.33 -8.70 -7.11
CA VAL A 15 -3.18 -8.94 -8.00
C VAL A 15 -2.43 -7.63 -8.29
N GLU A 16 -3.16 -6.55 -8.57
CA GLU A 16 -2.57 -5.23 -8.78
C GLU A 16 -1.79 -4.74 -7.54
N SER A 17 -2.35 -4.93 -6.33
CA SER A 17 -1.70 -4.53 -5.08
C SER A 17 -0.39 -5.27 -4.84
N ILE A 18 -0.36 -6.59 -5.04
CA ILE A 18 0.84 -7.43 -4.85
C ILE A 18 1.93 -7.01 -5.85
N ASN A 19 1.56 -6.80 -7.11
CA ASN A 19 2.51 -6.34 -8.12
C ASN A 19 3.06 -4.94 -7.81
N THR A 20 2.22 -4.06 -7.27
CA THR A 20 2.63 -2.70 -6.87
C THR A 20 3.61 -2.75 -5.70
N ALA A 21 3.34 -3.57 -4.67
CA ALA A 21 4.25 -3.78 -3.55
C ALA A 21 5.59 -4.38 -4.00
N GLY A 22 5.57 -5.38 -4.89
CA GLY A 22 6.79 -5.97 -5.44
C GLY A 22 7.65 -4.95 -6.20
N LYS A 23 7.03 -4.03 -6.95
CA LYS A 23 7.73 -2.92 -7.59
C LYS A 23 8.31 -1.95 -6.56
N ALA A 24 7.53 -1.58 -5.54
CA ALA A 24 7.98 -0.69 -4.48
C ALA A 24 9.25 -1.23 -3.81
N LEU A 25 9.25 -2.51 -3.41
CA LEU A 25 10.41 -3.16 -2.79
C LEU A 25 11.63 -3.20 -3.73
N ASN A 26 11.42 -3.44 -5.02
CA ASN A 26 12.50 -3.40 -6.00
C ASN A 26 13.11 -1.99 -6.12
N ILE A 27 12.28 -0.93 -6.10
CA ILE A 27 12.75 0.46 -6.12
C ILE A 27 13.47 0.81 -4.81
N LEU A 28 12.96 0.36 -3.66
CA LEU A 28 13.63 0.53 -2.36
C LEU A 28 15.05 -0.06 -2.37
N SER A 29 15.26 -1.20 -3.02
CA SER A 29 16.62 -1.75 -3.14
C SER A 29 17.57 -0.84 -3.95
N LYS A 30 17.03 -0.04 -4.87
CA LYS A 30 17.79 0.89 -5.71
C LYS A 30 18.01 2.25 -5.03
N SER A 31 17.16 2.65 -4.09
CA SER A 31 17.37 3.91 -3.35
C SER A 31 18.64 3.86 -2.48
N LEU A 32 19.13 2.65 -2.18
CA LEU A 32 20.41 2.42 -1.51
C LEU A 32 21.64 2.70 -2.42
N ASP A 33 21.46 2.84 -3.74
CA ASP A 33 22.52 3.29 -4.66
C ASP A 33 22.54 4.82 -4.73
N ILE A 34 23.65 5.40 -4.26
CA ILE A 34 23.91 6.85 -4.15
C ILE A 34 23.62 7.62 -5.45
N LYS A 35 23.74 6.97 -6.62
CA LYS A 35 23.50 7.62 -7.92
C LYS A 35 22.03 7.76 -8.30
N GLN A 36 21.13 6.97 -7.69
CA GLN A 36 19.71 6.91 -8.03
C GLN A 36 18.80 7.17 -6.82
N THR A 37 19.36 7.63 -5.70
CA THR A 37 18.66 7.79 -4.42
C THR A 37 17.40 8.66 -4.53
N THR A 38 17.49 9.93 -4.93
CA THR A 38 16.32 10.84 -4.92
C THR A 38 15.16 10.37 -5.82
N PRO A 39 15.39 9.99 -7.09
CA PRO A 39 14.30 9.48 -7.95
C PRO A 39 13.70 8.18 -7.42
N SER A 40 14.53 7.30 -6.85
CA SER A 40 14.08 6.01 -6.30
C SER A 40 13.25 6.20 -5.02
N ILE A 41 13.63 7.13 -4.13
CA ILE A 41 12.84 7.46 -2.93
C ILE A 41 11.45 7.97 -3.33
N GLN A 42 11.37 8.90 -4.30
CA GLN A 42 10.10 9.43 -4.78
C GLN A 42 9.22 8.36 -5.43
N GLU A 43 9.80 7.50 -6.27
CA GLU A 43 9.07 6.41 -6.91
C GLU A 43 8.62 5.35 -5.88
N PHE A 44 9.45 5.03 -4.88
CA PHE A 44 9.09 4.14 -3.79
C PHE A 44 7.89 4.66 -2.99
N LYS A 45 7.89 5.97 -2.65
CA LYS A 45 6.77 6.62 -1.98
C LYS A 45 5.48 6.52 -2.79
N GLN A 46 5.53 6.89 -4.07
CA GLN A 46 4.35 6.82 -4.95
C GLN A 46 3.78 5.40 -5.09
N LEU A 47 4.65 4.40 -5.22
CA LEU A 47 4.22 3.01 -5.32
C LEU A 47 3.64 2.50 -3.99
N SER A 48 4.21 2.91 -2.86
CA SER A 48 3.70 2.56 -1.54
C SER A 48 2.33 3.18 -1.29
N ASP A 49 2.16 4.49 -1.54
CA ASP A 49 0.88 5.18 -1.44
C ASP A 49 -0.18 4.53 -2.35
N ARG A 50 0.21 4.13 -3.56
CA ARG A 50 -0.67 3.42 -4.49
C ARG A 50 -1.09 2.06 -3.94
N TYR A 51 -0.15 1.28 -3.40
CA TYR A 51 -0.44 0.00 -2.77
C TYR A 51 -1.47 0.16 -1.64
N PHE A 52 -1.24 1.10 -0.71
CA PHE A 52 -2.15 1.35 0.41
C PHE A 52 -3.54 1.78 -0.07
N ASN A 53 -3.61 2.65 -1.09
CA ASN A 53 -4.88 3.07 -1.68
C ASN A 53 -5.67 1.91 -2.30
N ILE A 54 -5.01 1.01 -3.05
CA ILE A 54 -5.68 -0.15 -3.67
C ILE A 54 -6.23 -1.06 -2.57
N VAL A 55 -5.43 -1.36 -1.55
CA VAL A 55 -5.84 -2.24 -0.46
C VAL A 55 -7.01 -1.65 0.33
N GLU A 56 -6.95 -0.37 0.69
CA GLU A 56 -8.01 0.28 1.47
C GLU A 56 -9.31 0.45 0.66
N LYS A 57 -9.22 1.02 -0.54
CA LYS A 57 -10.41 1.48 -1.28
C LYS A 57 -11.01 0.43 -2.18
N ASP A 58 -10.19 -0.43 -2.78
CA ASP A 58 -10.65 -1.36 -3.81
C ASP A 58 -10.83 -2.78 -3.24
N VAL A 59 -9.90 -3.24 -2.42
CA VAL A 59 -9.96 -4.59 -1.83
C VAL A 59 -10.84 -4.61 -0.58
N TYR A 60 -10.46 -3.84 0.43
CA TYR A 60 -11.10 -3.91 1.74
C TYR A 60 -12.54 -3.40 1.69
N LYS A 61 -12.77 -2.19 1.17
CA LYS A 61 -14.13 -1.65 0.97
C LYS A 61 -14.97 -2.53 0.05
N GLY A 62 -14.39 -3.07 -1.02
CA GLY A 62 -15.08 -3.95 -1.96
C GLY A 62 -15.55 -5.25 -1.29
N LEU A 63 -14.72 -5.86 -0.44
CA LEU A 63 -15.10 -7.04 0.33
C LEU A 63 -16.24 -6.74 1.31
N MET A 64 -16.24 -5.57 1.96
CA MET A 64 -17.33 -5.15 2.84
C MET A 64 -18.65 -5.01 2.07
N GLU A 65 -18.62 -4.30 0.94
CA GLU A 65 -19.80 -4.11 0.08
C GLU A 65 -20.32 -5.46 -0.44
N PHE A 66 -19.43 -6.42 -0.73
CA PHE A 66 -19.80 -7.78 -1.11
C PHE A 66 -20.48 -8.53 0.05
N VAL A 67 -19.91 -8.51 1.26
CA VAL A 67 -20.50 -9.17 2.44
C VAL A 67 -21.87 -8.58 2.78
N ASP A 68 -21.99 -7.25 2.76
CA ASP A 68 -23.25 -6.54 2.97
C ASP A 68 -24.30 -6.93 1.91
N SER A 69 -23.90 -7.14 0.65
CA SER A 69 -24.80 -7.57 -0.41
C SER A 69 -25.32 -9.01 -0.26
N MET A 70 -24.65 -9.83 0.55
CA MET A 70 -24.99 -11.25 0.76
C MET A 70 -25.73 -11.47 2.09
N THR A 71 -25.82 -10.45 2.95
CA THR A 71 -26.43 -10.54 4.28
C THR A 71 -27.75 -9.75 4.31
N ASP A 72 -28.85 -10.39 3.92
CA ASP A 72 -30.22 -9.82 3.96
C ASP A 72 -30.78 -9.64 5.40
N VAL A 73 -30.02 -9.99 6.44
CA VAL A 73 -30.50 -10.05 7.83
C VAL A 73 -29.45 -9.45 8.77
N ALA A 74 -29.65 -8.18 9.09
CA ALA A 74 -28.87 -7.31 9.98
C ALA A 74 -27.48 -6.88 9.43
N PRO A 75 -27.11 -5.59 9.58
CA PRO A 75 -25.78 -5.12 9.17
C PRO A 75 -24.71 -5.95 9.89
N PHE A 76 -23.85 -6.58 9.11
CA PHE A 76 -22.73 -7.35 9.64
C PHE A 76 -21.85 -6.39 10.45
N ASP A 77 -21.51 -6.74 11.69
CA ASP A 77 -20.63 -5.90 12.49
C ASP A 77 -19.20 -5.97 11.94
N HIS A 78 -18.86 -4.97 11.14
CA HIS A 78 -17.57 -4.81 10.48
C HIS A 78 -16.41 -4.56 11.47
N SER A 79 -16.69 -4.45 12.78
CA SER A 79 -15.68 -4.33 13.84
C SER A 79 -14.64 -5.46 13.81
N SER A 80 -15.00 -6.67 13.38
CA SER A 80 -14.08 -7.81 13.31
C SER A 80 -13.07 -7.72 12.17
N TYR A 81 -13.44 -7.03 11.09
CA TYR A 81 -12.54 -6.79 9.96
C TYR A 81 -11.67 -5.56 10.20
N SER A 82 -12.00 -4.71 11.18
CA SER A 82 -11.36 -3.40 11.48
C SER A 82 -9.86 -3.45 11.84
N ASN A 83 -9.16 -4.53 11.53
CA ASN A 83 -7.71 -4.61 11.44
C ASN A 83 -7.10 -3.71 10.33
N LYS A 84 -7.70 -2.53 10.10
CA LYS A 84 -7.02 -1.32 9.64
C LYS A 84 -5.66 -1.15 10.32
N CYS A 85 -5.56 -1.59 11.58
CA CYS A 85 -4.32 -1.70 12.33
C CYS A 85 -3.15 -2.33 11.53
N GLU A 86 -3.32 -3.42 10.80
CA GLU A 86 -2.21 -4.03 10.04
C GLU A 86 -1.77 -3.17 8.85
N LEU A 87 -2.74 -2.55 8.16
CA LEU A 87 -2.46 -1.63 7.05
C LEU A 87 -1.81 -0.34 7.56
N ASP A 88 -2.33 0.21 8.66
CA ASP A 88 -1.83 1.41 9.32
C ASP A 88 -0.42 1.18 9.88
N VAL A 89 -0.16 0.04 10.52
CA VAL A 89 1.18 -0.36 10.99
C VAL A 89 2.14 -0.48 9.81
N SER A 90 1.70 -1.10 8.71
CA SER A 90 2.53 -1.25 7.50
C SER A 90 2.83 0.11 6.85
N HIS A 91 1.85 1.02 6.83
CA HIS A 91 2.01 2.36 6.29
C HIS A 91 2.96 3.20 7.15
N ASN A 92 2.77 3.20 8.47
CA ASN A 92 3.67 3.85 9.41
C ASN A 92 5.11 3.32 9.30
N PHE A 93 5.28 2.00 9.13
CA PHE A 93 6.61 1.41 8.92
C PHE A 93 7.26 1.91 7.64
N THR A 94 6.46 2.10 6.58
CA THR A 94 6.94 2.69 5.31
C THR A 94 7.37 4.14 5.50
N GLU A 95 6.60 4.93 6.25
CA GLU A 95 6.98 6.31 6.59
C GLU A 95 8.30 6.38 7.37
N ILE A 96 8.52 5.47 8.33
CA ILE A 96 9.80 5.39 9.08
C ILE A 96 10.98 5.08 8.15
N ILE A 97 10.79 4.18 7.18
CA ILE A 97 11.81 3.88 6.17
C ILE A 97 12.10 5.13 5.33
N LEU A 98 11.06 5.84 4.88
CA LEU A 98 11.22 7.06 4.08
C LEU A 98 12.01 8.13 4.84
N LEU A 99 11.69 8.37 6.12
CA LEU A 99 12.43 9.31 6.97
C LEU A 99 13.91 8.95 7.06
N HIS A 100 14.25 7.68 7.29
CA HIS A 100 15.65 7.24 7.35
C HIS A 100 16.36 7.41 6.00
N LEU A 101 15.69 7.15 4.88
CA LEU A 101 16.30 7.31 3.55
C LEU A 101 16.56 8.78 3.21
N GLU A 102 15.67 9.68 3.60
CA GLU A 102 15.84 11.13 3.45
C GLU A 102 17.01 11.64 4.31
N GLU A 103 17.11 11.22 5.57
CA GLU A 103 18.25 11.56 6.45
C GLU A 103 19.59 11.08 5.88
N MET A 104 19.64 9.86 5.32
CA MET A 104 20.85 9.35 4.66
C MET A 104 21.23 10.18 3.43
N GLU A 105 20.23 10.63 2.65
CA GLU A 105 20.47 11.51 1.50
C GLU A 105 21.03 12.87 1.95
N GLU A 106 20.54 13.44 3.04
CA GLU A 106 21.05 14.70 3.60
C GLU A 106 22.51 14.58 4.06
N ILE A 107 22.85 13.53 4.83
CA ILE A 107 24.22 13.26 5.28
C ILE A 107 25.17 13.14 4.08
N LEU A 108 24.78 12.38 3.05
CA LEU A 108 25.59 12.20 1.85
C LEU A 108 25.79 13.50 1.05
N LYS A 109 24.84 14.43 1.10
CA LYS A 109 24.99 15.76 0.47
C LYS A 109 25.91 16.68 1.27
N GLU A 110 25.96 16.54 2.59
CA GLU A 110 26.88 17.30 3.44
C GLU A 110 28.34 16.87 3.25
N ASP A 111 28.62 15.57 3.11
CA ASP A 111 29.98 15.03 2.92
C ASP A 111 30.63 15.41 1.56
N ILE A 112 29.85 15.91 0.59
CA ILE A 112 30.32 16.26 -0.76
C ILE A 112 30.58 17.78 -0.92
N ASN A 113 30.23 18.61 0.07
CA ASN A 113 30.51 20.06 0.10
C ASN A 113 31.66 20.43 1.03
#